data_AF-A0A0B1SC63-F1
#
_entry.id   AF-A0A0B1SC63-F1
#
_cell.length_a   1.000
_cell.length_b   1.000
_cell.length_c   1.000
_cell.angle_alpha   90.00
_cell.angle_beta   90.00
_cell.angle_gamma   90.00
#
_symmetry.space_group_name_H-M   'P 1'
#
loop_
_entity.id
_entity.type
_entity.pdbx_description
1 polymer ?
#
loop_
_entity_poly.entity_id
_entity_poly.type
_entity_poly.pdbx_seq_one_letter_code
_entity_poly.pdbx_strand_id
1 'polypeptide(L)'
;MRFELMDPLAQMFNELRVASVLEVLKGGYLRVGMDGPDVESECIPLHCTSSFMFPVGYAQKYNIKLGGPNDTEEFNWDNYLQQAGAVAAPESLFRPVPDEKFMDHFQIGAKLEASDMCENHLVCPATVAAHKGRLLQIHFDGWEDTYDQLFDVQ
;
A
#
# COMPACT_ATOMS: atom_id res chain seq x y z
N MET A 1 -3.69 16.12 -5.39
CA MET A 1 -2.35 15.57 -5.12
C MET A 1 -2.42 14.07 -5.34
N ARG A 2 -1.33 13.45 -5.81
CA ARG A 2 -1.25 12.01 -6.06
C ARG A 2 -0.28 11.29 -5.12
N PHE A 3 -0.58 10.03 -4.86
CA PHE A 3 0.17 9.19 -3.93
C PHE A 3 -0.08 7.71 -4.24
N GLU A 4 0.56 6.82 -3.50
CA GLU A 4 0.38 5.37 -3.59
C GLU A 4 -0.54 4.89 -2.47
N LEU A 5 -1.51 4.05 -2.79
CA LEU A 5 -2.53 3.58 -1.86
C LEU A 5 -2.55 2.05 -1.83
N MET A 6 -2.50 1.46 -0.65
CA MET A 6 -2.93 0.09 -0.47
C MET A 6 -4.45 0.10 -0.33
N ASP A 7 -5.17 -0.52 -1.26
CA ASP A 7 -6.64 -0.51 -1.23
C ASP A 7 -7.14 -1.23 0.05
N PRO A 8 -7.81 -0.53 0.98
CA PRO A 8 -8.35 -1.15 2.20
C PRO A 8 -9.45 -2.17 1.93
N LEU A 9 -10.02 -2.17 0.71
CA LEU A 9 -11.04 -3.10 0.25
C LEU A 9 -10.49 -4.14 -0.72
N ALA A 10 -9.16 -4.22 -0.85
CA ALA A 10 -8.49 -5.15 -1.75
C ALA A 10 -8.91 -6.60 -1.45
N GLN A 11 -9.08 -7.38 -2.51
CA GLN A 11 -9.20 -8.85 -2.41
C GLN A 11 -7.85 -9.53 -2.20
N MET A 12 -6.75 -8.77 -2.26
CA MET A 12 -5.39 -9.24 -2.04
C MET A 12 -4.49 -8.06 -1.68
N PHE A 13 -3.90 -8.11 -0.48
CA PHE A 13 -3.09 -7.01 0.06
C PHE A 13 -1.62 -7.15 -0.33
N ASN A 14 -1.30 -7.22 -1.62
CA ASN A 14 0.08 -7.43 -2.10
C ASN A 14 0.57 -6.38 -3.11
N GLU A 15 -0.27 -5.40 -3.45
CA GLU A 15 0.07 -4.32 -4.35
C GLU A 15 -0.36 -2.96 -3.81
N LEU A 16 0.33 -1.91 -4.28
CA LEU A 16 -0.12 -0.53 -4.14
C LEU A 16 -0.76 -0.08 -5.46
N ARG A 17 -1.61 0.93 -5.40
CA ARG A 17 -2.30 1.55 -6.54
C ARG A 17 -2.00 3.03 -6.59
N VAL A 18 -1.99 3.59 -7.79
CA VAL A 18 -1.95 5.04 -7.99
C VAL A 18 -3.27 5.64 -7.52
N ALA A 19 -3.22 6.66 -6.65
CA ALA A 19 -4.42 7.29 -6.11
C ALA A 19 -4.33 8.82 -6.10
N SER A 20 -5.50 9.45 -6.17
CA SER A 20 -5.70 10.90 -6.13
C SER A 20 -6.59 11.31 -4.96
N VAL A 21 -6.25 12.44 -4.33
CA VAL A 21 -7.20 13.18 -3.51
C VAL A 21 -8.18 13.90 -4.44
N LEU A 22 -9.45 13.48 -4.41
CA LEU A 22 -10.54 14.09 -5.17
C LEU A 22 -11.15 15.28 -4.41
N GLU A 23 -11.29 15.15 -3.09
CA GLU A 23 -11.88 16.18 -2.24
C GLU A 23 -11.25 16.16 -0.84
N VAL A 24 -11.03 17.34 -0.27
CA VAL A 24 -10.66 17.48 1.16
C VAL A 24 -11.93 17.73 1.96
N LEU A 25 -12.24 16.80 2.86
CA LEU A 25 -13.42 16.84 3.72
C LEU A 25 -13.08 17.45 5.08
N LYS A 26 -14.11 17.62 5.93
CA LYS A 26 -13.93 18.12 7.30
C LYS A 26 -13.27 17.07 8.19
N GLY A 27 -12.59 17.54 9.24
CA GLY A 27 -12.06 16.66 10.29
C GLY A 27 -10.91 15.76 9.84
N GLY A 28 -10.12 16.20 8.86
CA GLY A 28 -8.96 15.43 8.38
C GLY A 28 -9.29 14.33 7.38
N TYR A 29 -10.55 14.17 6.97
CA TYR A 29 -10.94 13.19 5.97
C TYR A 29 -10.67 13.69 4.55
N LEU A 30 -10.39 12.75 3.66
CA LEU A 30 -10.12 12.92 2.24
C LEU A 30 -11.04 11.97 1.48
N ARG A 31 -11.65 12.44 0.40
CA ARG A 31 -12.26 11.58 -0.61
C ARG A 31 -11.16 11.17 -1.57
N VAL A 32 -10.78 9.90 -1.54
CA VAL A 32 -9.66 9.33 -2.31
C VAL A 32 -10.23 8.43 -3.39
N GLY A 33 -9.77 8.59 -4.62
CA GLY A 33 -10.07 7.66 -5.71
C GLY A 33 -8.78 7.00 -6.19
N MET A 34 -8.85 5.71 -6.51
CA MET A 34 -7.79 5.04 -7.27
C MET A 34 -7.88 5.54 -8.71
N ASP A 35 -6.75 6.01 -9.26
CA ASP A 35 -6.74 6.57 -10.61
C ASP A 35 -7.09 5.45 -11.61
N GLY A 36 -8.01 5.74 -12.54
CA GLY A 36 -8.51 4.76 -13.50
C GLY A 36 -9.91 5.11 -14.00
N PRO A 37 -10.54 4.25 -14.81
CA PRO A 37 -11.88 4.50 -15.37
C PRO A 37 -12.95 4.74 -14.30
N ASP A 38 -12.84 4.05 -13.17
CA ASP A 38 -13.88 4.01 -12.13
C ASP A 38 -13.61 4.94 -10.94
N VAL A 39 -12.65 5.88 -11.07
CA VAL A 39 -12.15 6.75 -9.99
C VAL A 39 -13.24 7.53 -9.23
N GLU A 40 -14.31 7.96 -9.92
CA GLU A 40 -15.42 8.70 -9.29
C GLU A 40 -16.45 7.79 -8.62
N SER A 41 -16.66 6.58 -9.16
CA SER A 41 -17.63 5.61 -8.62
C SER A 41 -17.06 4.77 -7.47
N GLU A 42 -15.74 4.56 -7.46
CA GLU A 42 -15.02 3.72 -6.50
C GLU A 42 -14.10 4.55 -5.60
N CYS A 43 -14.61 5.70 -5.12
CA CYS A 43 -13.89 6.52 -4.16
C CYS A 43 -14.19 6.11 -2.71
N ILE A 44 -13.17 6.20 -1.86
CA ILE A 44 -13.23 5.84 -0.45
C ILE A 44 -12.90 7.04 0.45
N PRO A 45 -13.60 7.21 1.58
CA PRO A 45 -13.24 8.20 2.57
C PRO A 45 -12.08 7.69 3.43
N LEU A 46 -10.95 8.39 3.44
CA LEU A 46 -9.78 8.08 4.28
C LEU A 46 -9.41 9.27 5.16
N HIS A 47 -9.05 9.01 6.41
CA HIS A 47 -8.44 10.05 7.23
C HIS A 47 -6.99 10.31 6.76
N CYS A 48 -6.53 11.56 6.81
CA CYS A 48 -5.21 11.98 6.34
C CYS A 48 -4.02 11.34 7.10
N THR A 49 -4.28 10.61 8.18
CA THR A 49 -3.29 9.82 8.94
C THR A 49 -3.41 8.30 8.73
N SER A 50 -4.20 7.88 7.74
CA SER A 50 -4.39 6.47 7.39
C SER A 50 -3.06 5.76 7.11
N SER A 51 -2.90 4.54 7.63
CA SER A 51 -1.77 3.65 7.36
C SER A 51 -1.78 3.09 5.93
N PHE A 52 -2.83 3.31 5.16
CA PHE A 52 -2.93 2.76 3.80
C PHE A 52 -2.31 3.68 2.74
N MET A 53 -1.86 4.88 3.12
CA MET A 53 -1.31 5.88 2.19
C MET A 53 0.22 5.89 2.22
N PHE A 54 0.84 5.98 1.05
CA PHE A 54 2.28 5.91 0.85
C PHE A 54 2.75 7.02 -0.13
N PRO A 55 3.97 7.55 0.04
CA PRO A 55 4.49 8.56 -0.88
C PRO A 55 4.71 7.97 -2.28
N VAL A 56 4.69 8.85 -3.28
CA VAL A 56 5.09 8.52 -4.65
C VAL A 56 6.50 7.89 -4.66
N GLY A 57 6.64 6.74 -5.32
CA GLY A 57 7.90 6.01 -5.45
C GLY A 57 8.15 4.99 -4.34
N TYR A 58 7.24 4.84 -3.36
CA TYR A 58 7.39 3.88 -2.28
C TYR A 58 7.44 2.43 -2.80
N ALA A 59 6.53 2.07 -3.69
CA ALA A 59 6.44 0.75 -4.30
C ALA A 59 7.74 0.39 -5.04
N GLN A 60 8.26 1.30 -5.85
CA GLN A 60 9.52 1.11 -6.56
C GLN A 60 10.69 0.94 -5.59
N LYS A 61 10.79 1.81 -4.57
CA LYS A 61 11.86 1.78 -3.57
C LYS A 61 11.92 0.46 -2.80
N TYR A 62 10.75 -0.11 -2.50
CA TYR A 62 10.64 -1.32 -1.68
C TYR A 62 10.27 -2.58 -2.47
N ASN A 63 10.33 -2.54 -3.80
CA ASN A 63 9.99 -3.66 -4.67
C ASN A 63 8.60 -4.27 -4.35
N ILE A 64 7.59 -3.40 -4.33
CA ILE A 64 6.17 -3.75 -4.25
C ILE A 64 5.57 -3.51 -5.63
N LYS A 65 4.62 -4.36 -6.05
CA LYS A 65 3.87 -4.14 -7.29
C LYS A 65 3.06 -2.85 -7.20
N LEU A 66 3.13 -2.03 -8.24
CA LEU A 66 2.29 -0.83 -8.38
C LEU A 66 1.31 -1.03 -9.54
N GLY A 67 0.02 -1.08 -9.24
CA GLY A 67 -1.04 -1.03 -10.23
C GLY A 67 -1.23 0.39 -10.75
N GLY A 68 -0.97 0.58 -12.05
CA GLY A 68 -1.20 1.84 -12.74
C GLY A 68 -2.68 2.06 -13.09
N PRO A 69 -3.07 3.25 -13.58
CA PRO A 69 -4.47 3.59 -13.73
C PRO A 69 -5.30 2.72 -14.68
N ASN A 70 -4.66 2.09 -15.65
CA ASN A 70 -5.32 1.20 -16.61
C ASN A 70 -4.82 -0.24 -16.51
N ASP A 71 -4.01 -0.57 -15.50
CA ASP A 71 -3.34 -1.87 -15.37
C ASP A 71 -2.57 -2.32 -16.65
N THR A 72 -2.17 -1.36 -17.51
CA THR A 72 -1.42 -1.57 -18.75
C THR A 72 -0.03 -0.94 -18.71
N GLU A 73 0.98 -1.68 -19.18
CA GLU A 73 2.40 -1.29 -19.40
C GLU A 73 3.17 -0.67 -18.21
N GLU A 74 4.48 -0.47 -18.39
CA GLU A 74 5.41 0.08 -17.40
C GLU A 74 4.98 1.49 -16.96
N PHE A 75 4.37 1.59 -15.78
CA PHE A 75 3.98 2.86 -15.18
C PHE A 75 5.20 3.69 -14.75
N ASN A 76 5.23 4.98 -15.08
CA ASN A 76 6.28 5.91 -14.68
C ASN A 76 5.67 7.18 -14.05
N TRP A 77 6.04 7.46 -12.80
CA TRP A 77 5.51 8.58 -12.03
C TRP A 77 5.80 9.95 -12.64
N ASP A 78 7.01 10.19 -13.14
CA ASP A 78 7.39 11.50 -13.68
C ASP A 78 6.55 11.87 -14.91
N ASN A 79 6.45 10.94 -15.86
CA ASN A 79 5.63 11.10 -17.06
C ASN A 79 4.15 11.26 -16.69
N TYR A 80 3.66 10.45 -15.75
CA TYR A 80 2.27 10.47 -15.34
C TYR A 80 1.87 11.80 -14.69
N LEU A 81 2.68 12.30 -13.75
CA LEU A 81 2.46 13.58 -13.08
C LEU A 81 2.50 14.74 -14.07
N GLN A 82 3.46 14.72 -15.01
CA GLN A 82 3.58 15.72 -16.05
C GLN A 82 2.35 15.73 -16.98
N GLN A 83 1.95 14.57 -17.51
CA GLN A 83 0.81 14.45 -18.42
C GLN A 83 -0.50 14.86 -17.76
N ALA A 84 -0.69 14.49 -16.50
CA ALA A 84 -1.90 14.78 -15.76
C ALA A 84 -1.87 16.16 -15.06
N GLY A 85 -0.80 16.95 -15.24
CA GLY A 85 -0.68 18.30 -14.68
C GLY A 85 -0.83 18.35 -13.16
N ALA A 86 -0.38 17.32 -12.45
CA ALA A 86 -0.52 17.26 -11.00
C ALA A 86 0.81 17.07 -10.28
N VAL A 87 0.73 17.10 -8.96
CA VAL A 87 1.86 17.00 -8.06
C VAL A 87 1.71 15.81 -7.12
N ALA A 88 2.85 15.19 -6.80
CA ALA A 88 2.95 14.24 -5.70
C ALA A 88 2.57 14.91 -4.37
N ALA A 89 1.89 14.16 -3.50
CA ALA A 89 1.71 14.58 -2.12
C ALA A 89 3.07 14.63 -1.40
N PRO A 90 3.35 15.65 -0.57
CA PRO A 90 4.62 15.73 0.16
C PRO A 90 4.87 14.51 1.06
N GLU A 91 6.11 14.01 1.07
CA GLU A 91 6.51 12.83 1.86
C GLU A 91 6.23 13.00 3.37
N SER A 92 6.31 14.23 3.87
CA SER A 92 6.03 14.57 5.27
C SER A 92 4.59 14.31 5.72
N LEU A 93 3.65 14.03 4.80
CA LEU A 93 2.27 13.69 5.12
C LEU A 93 2.07 12.20 5.44
N PHE A 94 3.06 11.35 5.15
CA PHE A 94 2.97 9.90 5.32
C PHE A 94 3.67 9.42 6.58
N ARG A 95 3.29 8.23 7.04
CA ARG A 95 3.95 7.60 8.19
C ARG A 95 5.41 7.27 7.83
N PRO A 96 6.37 7.59 8.73
CA PRO A 96 7.77 7.32 8.47
C PRO A 96 8.06 5.82 8.55
N VAL A 97 9.03 5.39 7.77
CA VAL A 97 9.59 4.04 7.87
C VAL A 97 10.27 3.92 9.26
N PRO A 98 9.97 2.87 10.05
CA PRO A 98 10.65 2.63 11.32
C PRO A 98 12.17 2.51 11.14
N ASP A 99 12.93 2.75 12.21
CA ASP A 99 14.37 2.52 12.20
C ASP A 99 14.70 1.02 12.17
N GLU A 100 15.95 0.70 11.81
CA GLU A 100 16.41 -0.69 11.71
C GLU A 100 16.26 -1.46 13.03
N LYS A 101 16.46 -0.79 14.18
CA LYS A 101 16.31 -1.40 15.49
C LYS A 101 14.88 -1.85 15.78
N PHE A 102 13.90 -1.07 15.34
CA PHE A 102 12.50 -1.48 15.43
C PHE A 102 12.24 -2.69 14.52
N MET A 103 12.74 -2.65 13.29
CA MET A 103 12.57 -3.72 12.31
C MET A 103 13.27 -5.04 12.70
N ASP A 104 14.33 -4.98 13.51
CA ASP A 104 15.02 -6.17 14.05
C ASP A 104 14.12 -7.08 14.91
N HIS A 105 13.00 -6.58 15.42
CA HIS A 105 12.00 -7.41 16.11
C HIS A 105 11.25 -8.35 15.14
N PHE A 106 11.26 -8.04 13.84
CA PHE A 106 10.59 -8.80 12.78
C PHE A 106 11.63 -9.43 11.85
N GLN A 107 12.46 -10.34 12.37
CA GLN A 107 13.54 -10.94 11.58
C GLN A 107 13.00 -11.70 10.36
N ILE A 108 13.61 -11.49 9.19
CA ILE A 108 13.31 -12.28 7.99
C ILE A 108 13.58 -13.77 8.28
N GLY A 109 12.62 -14.63 7.94
CA GLY A 109 12.64 -16.04 8.27
C GLY A 109 12.04 -16.40 9.63
N ALA A 110 11.69 -15.42 10.47
CA ALA A 110 10.97 -15.67 11.72
C ALA A 110 9.58 -16.23 11.44
N LYS A 111 9.16 -17.18 12.28
CA LYS A 111 7.84 -17.82 12.19
C LYS A 111 6.85 -17.14 13.13
N LEU A 112 5.60 -17.02 12.67
CA LEU A 112 4.49 -16.42 13.39
C LEU A 112 3.16 -17.06 12.98
N GLU A 113 2.08 -16.60 13.61
CA GLU A 113 0.72 -16.82 13.15
C GLU A 113 0.18 -15.50 12.59
N ALA A 114 -0.41 -15.54 11.40
CA ALA A 114 -0.99 -14.37 10.74
C ALA A 114 -2.44 -14.65 10.33
N SER A 115 -3.30 -13.64 10.51
CA SER A 115 -4.65 -13.68 9.94
C SER A 115 -4.60 -13.42 8.45
N ASP A 116 -5.35 -14.17 7.64
CA ASP A 116 -5.57 -13.81 6.25
C ASP A 116 -6.46 -12.56 6.20
N MET A 117 -5.98 -11.45 5.63
CA MET A 117 -6.73 -10.19 5.57
C MET A 117 -7.99 -10.26 4.68
N CYS A 118 -8.04 -11.23 3.77
CA CYS A 118 -9.19 -11.47 2.89
C CYS A 118 -10.20 -12.42 3.54
N GLU A 119 -9.72 -13.31 4.41
CA GLU A 119 -10.53 -14.28 5.15
C GLU A 119 -10.18 -14.23 6.65
N ASN A 120 -10.50 -13.11 7.31
CA ASN A 120 -10.08 -12.79 8.70
C ASN A 120 -10.36 -13.85 9.79
N HIS A 121 -11.16 -14.89 9.50
CA HIS A 121 -11.40 -16.02 10.39
C HIS A 121 -10.31 -17.10 10.32
N LEU A 122 -9.46 -17.06 9.28
CA LEU A 122 -8.31 -17.93 9.10
C LEU A 122 -7.09 -17.31 9.77
N VAL A 123 -6.51 -18.04 10.71
CA VAL A 123 -5.21 -17.75 11.30
C VAL A 123 -4.27 -18.89 10.91
N CYS A 124 -3.21 -18.55 10.20
CA CYS A 124 -2.35 -19.50 9.51
C CYS A 124 -0.91 -19.40 10.03
N PRO A 125 -0.17 -20.53 10.11
CA PRO A 125 1.27 -20.51 10.27
C PRO A 125 1.91 -19.70 9.12
N ALA A 126 2.83 -18.82 9.45
CA ALA A 126 3.40 -17.88 8.51
C ALA A 126 4.88 -17.57 8.82
N THR A 127 5.54 -16.98 7.84
CA THR A 127 6.94 -16.58 7.91
C THR A 127 7.10 -15.12 7.46
N VAL A 128 7.92 -14.33 8.16
CA VAL A 128 8.34 -13.00 7.69
C VAL A 128 9.23 -13.19 6.46
N ALA A 129 8.71 -12.91 5.27
CA ALA A 129 9.42 -13.13 4.02
C ALA A 129 10.35 -11.97 3.64
N ALA A 130 9.91 -10.74 3.84
CA ALA A 130 10.71 -9.55 3.53
C ALA A 130 10.25 -8.31 4.29
N HIS A 131 11.14 -7.32 4.37
CA HIS A 131 10.79 -5.95 4.75
C HIS A 131 10.55 -5.11 3.50
N LYS A 132 9.45 -4.38 3.49
CA LYS A 132 8.99 -3.53 2.40
C LYS A 132 8.79 -2.10 2.92
N GLY A 133 9.82 -1.58 3.60
CA GLY A 133 9.78 -0.33 4.38
C GLY A 133 9.07 -0.56 5.72
N ARG A 134 7.94 0.14 5.95
CA ARG A 134 7.06 -0.10 7.12
C ARG A 134 6.10 -1.28 6.95
N LEU A 135 6.11 -1.93 5.78
CA LEU A 135 5.31 -3.11 5.51
C LEU A 135 6.17 -4.38 5.68
N LEU A 136 5.61 -5.44 6.25
CA LEU A 136 6.16 -6.79 6.23
C LEU A 136 5.47 -7.57 5.13
N GLN A 137 6.25 -8.22 4.28
CA GLN A 137 5.73 -9.28 3.44
C GLN A 137 5.66 -10.55 4.30
N ILE A 138 4.44 -11.05 4.49
CA ILE A 138 4.15 -12.26 5.25
C ILE A 138 3.79 -13.37 4.26
N HIS A 139 4.54 -14.46 4.33
CA HIS A 139 4.29 -15.68 3.59
C HIS A 139 3.49 -16.66 4.44
N PHE A 140 2.42 -17.24 3.89
CA PHE A 140 1.63 -18.26 4.56
C PHE A 140 2.22 -19.64 4.29
N ASP A 141 2.76 -20.28 5.33
CA ASP A 141 3.50 -21.53 5.19
C ASP A 141 2.60 -22.63 4.58
N GLY A 142 3.04 -23.20 3.45
CA GLY A 142 2.30 -24.24 2.73
C GLY A 142 1.40 -23.73 1.60
N TRP A 143 1.37 -22.41 1.37
CA TRP A 143 0.74 -21.77 0.22
C TRP A 143 1.77 -21.24 -0.78
N GLU A 144 1.33 -20.86 -1.98
CA GLU A 144 2.18 -20.22 -2.98
C GLU A 144 2.46 -18.76 -2.61
N ASP A 145 3.60 -18.22 -3.05
CA ASP A 145 3.99 -16.82 -2.83
C ASP A 145 2.98 -15.79 -3.39
N THR A 146 2.07 -16.22 -4.26
CA THR A 146 0.96 -15.40 -4.78
C THR A 146 -0.02 -14.99 -3.68
N TYR A 147 -0.07 -15.74 -2.58
CA TYR A 147 -0.89 -15.46 -1.39
C TYR A 147 -0.17 -14.60 -0.34
N ASP A 148 1.09 -14.24 -0.57
CA ASP A 148 1.82 -13.35 0.34
C ASP A 148 1.08 -12.01 0.50
N GLN A 149 1.02 -11.51 1.72
CA GLN A 149 0.31 -10.30 2.07
C GLN A 149 1.23 -9.29 2.77
N LEU A 150 0.94 -8.00 2.59
CA LEU A 150 1.68 -6.87 3.15
C LEU A 150 1.00 -6.36 4.41
N PHE A 151 1.66 -6.50 5.56
CA PHE A 151 1.17 -6.04 6.85
C PHE A 151 1.93 -4.81 7.32
N ASP A 152 1.21 -3.78 7.77
CA ASP A 152 1.84 -2.62 8.37
C ASP A 152 2.32 -2.90 9.79
N VAL A 153 3.51 -2.42 10.14
CA VAL A 153 4.08 -2.58 11.49
C VAL A 153 3.74 -1.43 12.44
N GLN A 154 3.01 -0.40 11.99
CA GLN A 154 2.69 0.81 12.74
C GLN A 154 1.20 1.08 12.94
#